data_AF-A0A842I5X3-F1
#
_entry.id   AF-A0A842I5X3-F1
#
_cell.length_a   1.000
_cell.length_b   1.000
_cell.length_c   1.000
_cell.angle_alpha   90.00
_cell.angle_beta   90.00
_cell.angle_gamma   90.00
#
_symmetry.space_group_name_H-M   'P 1'
#
loop_
_entity.id
_entity.type
_entity.pdbx_description
1 polymer ?
#
loop_
_entity_poly.entity_id
_entity_poly.type
_entity_poly.pdbx_seq_one_letter_code
_entity_poly.pdbx_strand_id
1 'polypeptide(L)'
;MNERSKTLSLMALKERARMALTLGEVREVAVQKAEAARTAERLAAALAERRVSQGAVQSMATLRAERGMVGQILTEIDRQCAREAALAQALAEAQAKLAKEEHRLSLLTDKAKAARQGEAEARQALRDAAMPPRRR
;
A
#
# COMPACT_ATOMS: atom_id res chain seq x y z
N MET A 1 31.31 16.36 -12.79
CA MET A 1 30.00 16.06 -12.17
C MET A 1 30.20 16.11 -10.67
N ASN A 2 29.61 17.09 -9.98
CA ASN A 2 29.98 17.48 -8.61
C ASN A 2 29.39 16.50 -7.56
N GLU A 3 29.98 16.46 -6.37
CA GLU A 3 29.61 15.47 -5.33
C GLU A 3 28.17 15.62 -4.83
N ARG A 4 27.65 16.86 -4.79
CA ARG A 4 26.31 17.19 -4.27
C ARG A 4 25.16 16.64 -5.13
N SER A 5 25.23 16.72 -6.45
CA SER A 5 24.18 16.14 -7.31
C SER A 5 24.20 14.61 -7.28
N LYS A 6 25.39 14.01 -7.13
CA LYS A 6 25.56 12.56 -6.96
C LYS A 6 24.95 12.07 -5.65
N THR A 7 25.24 12.72 -4.53
CA THR A 7 24.69 12.33 -3.22
C THR A 7 23.17 12.42 -3.18
N LEU A 8 22.59 13.51 -3.70
CA LEU A 8 21.12 13.66 -3.79
C LEU A 8 20.48 12.59 -4.67
N SER A 9 21.14 12.22 -5.78
CA SER A 9 20.66 11.16 -6.66
C SER A 9 20.69 9.78 -5.99
N LEU A 10 21.74 9.48 -5.22
CA LEU A 10 21.85 8.24 -4.44
C LEU A 10 20.81 8.17 -3.32
N MET A 11 20.56 9.30 -2.65
CA MET A 11 19.49 9.38 -1.64
C MET A 11 18.10 9.13 -2.26
N ALA A 12 17.82 9.71 -3.43
CA ALA A 12 16.57 9.43 -4.15
C ALA A 12 16.44 7.95 -4.55
N LEU A 13 17.53 7.33 -5.01
CA LEU A 13 17.53 5.90 -5.34
C LEU A 13 17.24 5.02 -4.10
N LYS A 14 17.86 5.35 -2.96
CA LYS A 14 17.61 4.65 -1.69
C LYS A 14 16.16 4.80 -1.23
N GLU A 15 15.58 6.00 -1.36
CA GLU A 15 14.18 6.25 -1.00
C GLU A 15 13.23 5.47 -1.92
N ARG A 16 13.53 5.41 -3.22
CA ARG A 16 12.75 4.62 -4.18
C ARG A 16 12.77 3.11 -3.85
N ALA A 17 13.92 2.58 -3.45
CA ALA A 17 14.02 1.19 -3.02
C ALA A 17 13.20 0.92 -1.75
N ARG A 18 13.22 1.84 -0.79
CA ARG A 18 12.38 1.77 0.42
C ARG A 18 10.89 1.79 0.09
N MET A 19 10.44 2.71 -0.77
CA MET A 19 9.06 2.77 -1.22
C MET A 19 8.58 1.48 -1.89
N ALA A 20 9.47 0.79 -2.64
CA ALA A 20 9.12 -0.48 -3.27
C ALA A 20 8.79 -1.57 -2.24
N LEU A 21 9.47 -1.58 -1.08
CA LEU A 21 9.16 -2.49 0.02
C LEU A 21 7.80 -2.14 0.65
N THR A 22 7.56 -0.86 0.94
CA THR A 22 6.29 -0.38 1.50
C THR A 22 5.11 -0.63 0.56
N LEU A 23 5.31 -0.53 -0.75
CA LEU A 23 4.30 -0.93 -1.74
C LEU A 23 3.99 -2.43 -1.70
N GLY A 24 4.98 -3.28 -1.42
CA GLY A 24 4.79 -4.71 -1.17
C GLY A 24 3.89 -4.95 0.04
N GLU A 25 4.22 -4.32 1.17
CA GLU A 25 3.43 -4.40 2.41
C GLU A 25 1.98 -3.94 2.21
N VAL A 26 1.77 -2.80 1.53
CA VAL A 26 0.42 -2.28 1.21
C VAL A 26 -0.39 -3.31 0.40
N ARG A 27 0.23 -3.96 -0.58
CA ARG A 27 -0.43 -4.97 -1.42
C ARG A 27 -0.79 -6.21 -0.60
N GLU A 28 0.12 -6.69 0.22
CA GLU A 28 -0.12 -7.86 1.08
C GLU A 28 -1.28 -7.61 2.05
N VAL A 29 -1.29 -6.47 2.75
CA VAL A 29 -2.38 -6.10 3.66
C VAL A 29 -3.71 -5.94 2.91
N ALA A 30 -3.69 -5.34 1.71
CA ALA A 30 -4.89 -5.21 0.88
C ALA A 30 -5.46 -6.57 0.45
N VAL A 31 -4.59 -7.52 0.07
CA VAL A 31 -5.00 -8.89 -0.28
C VAL A 31 -5.60 -9.59 0.94
N GLN A 32 -4.94 -9.53 2.09
CA GLN A 32 -5.44 -10.13 3.33
C GLN A 32 -6.80 -9.56 3.74
N LYS A 33 -6.99 -8.24 3.59
CA LYS A 33 -8.28 -7.59 3.85
C LYS A 33 -9.37 -8.13 2.93
N ALA A 34 -9.10 -8.19 1.62
CA ALA A 34 -10.05 -8.69 0.64
C ALA A 34 -10.36 -10.19 0.83
N GLU A 35 -9.41 -10.97 1.32
CA GLU A 35 -9.64 -12.37 1.70
C GLU A 35 -10.57 -12.48 2.91
N ALA A 36 -10.32 -11.71 3.99
CA ALA A 36 -11.18 -11.68 5.17
C ALA A 36 -12.63 -11.32 4.80
N ALA A 37 -12.82 -10.25 4.01
CA ALA A 37 -14.13 -9.82 3.52
C ALA A 37 -14.83 -10.94 2.73
N ARG A 38 -14.14 -11.55 1.75
CA ARG A 38 -14.70 -12.66 0.95
C ARG A 38 -15.05 -13.88 1.79
N THR A 39 -14.28 -14.18 2.83
CA THR A 39 -14.63 -15.29 3.73
C THR A 39 -15.88 -15.00 4.55
N ALA A 40 -16.04 -13.78 5.07
CA ALA A 40 -17.25 -13.36 5.78
C ALA A 40 -18.48 -13.43 4.86
N GLU A 41 -18.38 -12.93 3.63
CA GLU A 41 -19.44 -12.98 2.62
C GLU A 41 -19.85 -14.41 2.28
N ARG A 42 -18.89 -15.32 2.06
CA ARG A 42 -19.17 -16.73 1.77
C ARG A 42 -19.88 -17.43 2.92
N LEU A 43 -19.46 -17.17 4.16
CA LEU A 43 -20.10 -17.73 5.35
C LEU A 43 -21.53 -17.18 5.52
N ALA A 44 -21.74 -15.90 5.26
CA ALA A 44 -23.07 -15.29 5.27
C ALA A 44 -23.99 -15.88 4.18
N ALA A 45 -23.48 -16.08 2.97
CA ALA A 45 -24.20 -16.73 1.88
C ALA A 45 -24.57 -18.18 2.23
N ALA A 46 -23.63 -18.96 2.79
CA ALA A 46 -23.90 -20.32 3.23
C ALA A 46 -25.01 -20.40 4.30
N LEU A 47 -25.07 -19.42 5.22
CA LEU A 47 -26.17 -19.32 6.18
C LEU A 47 -27.51 -18.96 5.50
N ALA A 48 -27.49 -18.07 4.51
CA ALA A 48 -28.68 -17.68 3.77
C ALA A 48 -29.27 -18.85 2.97
N GLU A 49 -28.43 -19.60 2.25
CA GLU A 49 -28.83 -20.81 1.52
C GLU A 49 -29.43 -21.87 2.46
N ARG A 50 -28.81 -22.08 3.63
CA ARG A 50 -29.31 -23.03 4.63
C ARG A 50 -30.69 -22.67 5.20
N ARG A 51 -31.02 -21.38 5.30
CA ARG A 51 -32.38 -20.94 5.72
C ARG A 51 -33.44 -21.29 4.68
N VAL A 52 -33.09 -21.24 3.40
CA VAL A 52 -34.03 -21.54 2.30
C VAL A 52 -34.33 -23.05 2.20
N SER A 53 -33.38 -23.92 2.60
CA SER A 53 -33.52 -25.38 2.47
C SER A 53 -34.31 -26.08 3.60
N GLN A 54 -34.91 -25.37 4.57
CA GLN A 54 -35.54 -25.96 5.77
C GLN A 54 -36.93 -26.61 5.54
N GLY A 55 -37.18 -27.23 4.39
CA GLY A 55 -38.49 -27.80 4.02
C GLY A 55 -38.81 -29.20 4.56
N ALA A 56 -37.90 -29.87 5.29
CA ALA A 56 -38.07 -31.26 5.72
C ALA A 56 -38.37 -31.38 7.22
N VAL A 57 -39.12 -32.42 7.62
CA VAL A 57 -39.36 -32.76 9.03
C VAL A 57 -38.04 -33.17 9.68
N GLN A 58 -37.56 -32.37 10.62
CA GLN A 58 -36.28 -32.58 11.30
C GLN A 58 -36.47 -33.15 12.71
N SER A 59 -35.57 -34.03 13.12
CA SER A 59 -35.50 -34.48 14.52
C SER A 59 -35.03 -33.37 15.46
N MET A 60 -35.34 -33.47 16.75
CA MET A 60 -34.82 -32.53 17.76
C MET A 60 -33.29 -32.56 17.88
N ALA A 61 -32.65 -33.70 17.62
CA ALA A 61 -31.19 -33.83 17.65
C ALA A 61 -30.54 -33.07 16.48
N THR A 62 -31.10 -33.19 15.27
CA THR A 62 -30.62 -32.45 14.08
C THR A 62 -30.79 -30.95 14.26
N LEU A 63 -31.94 -30.49 14.80
CA LEU A 63 -32.16 -29.07 15.09
C LEU A 63 -31.13 -28.49 16.08
N ARG A 64 -30.75 -29.25 17.12
CA ARG A 64 -29.72 -28.81 18.08
C ARG A 64 -28.34 -28.73 17.44
N ALA A 65 -27.96 -29.74 16.66
CA ALA A 65 -26.69 -29.75 15.94
C ALA A 65 -26.59 -28.58 14.94
N GLU A 66 -27.68 -28.31 14.21
CA GLU A 66 -27.77 -27.18 13.29
C GLU A 66 -27.63 -25.84 14.00
N ARG A 67 -28.31 -25.63 15.13
CA ARG A 67 -28.18 -24.40 15.92
C ARG A 67 -26.75 -24.18 16.40
N GLY A 68 -26.06 -25.24 16.84
CA GLY A 68 -24.65 -25.18 17.22
C GLY A 68 -23.76 -24.74 16.05
N MET A 69 -23.95 -25.34 14.88
CA MET A 69 -23.21 -24.99 13.66
C MET A 69 -23.47 -23.55 13.21
N VAL A 70 -24.73 -23.10 13.21
CA VAL A 70 -25.09 -21.72 12.88
C VAL A 70 -24.41 -20.73 13.84
N GLY A 71 -24.40 -21.03 15.13
CA GLY A 71 -23.70 -20.19 16.12
C GLY A 71 -22.19 -20.10 15.87
N GLN A 72 -21.55 -21.22 15.49
CA GLN A 72 -20.13 -21.24 15.12
C GLN A 72 -19.85 -20.39 13.87
N ILE A 73 -20.69 -20.51 12.84
CA ILE A 73 -20.54 -19.72 11.60
C ILE A 73 -20.71 -18.23 11.87
N LEU A 74 -21.72 -17.83 12.66
CA LEU A 74 -21.91 -16.43 13.04
C LEU A 74 -20.71 -15.88 13.82
N THR A 75 -20.18 -16.65 14.78
CA THR A 75 -18.96 -16.27 15.52
C THR A 75 -17.77 -16.07 14.59
N GLU A 76 -17.62 -16.92 13.57
CA GLU A 76 -16.54 -16.81 12.61
C GLU A 76 -16.73 -15.61 11.67
N ILE A 77 -17.95 -15.31 11.24
CA ILE A 77 -18.26 -14.08 10.50
C ILE A 77 -17.84 -12.85 11.31
N ASP A 78 -18.23 -12.77 12.59
CA ASP A 78 -17.87 -11.64 13.45
C ASP A 78 -16.35 -11.48 13.58
N ARG A 79 -15.62 -12.60 13.70
CA ARG A 79 -14.15 -12.59 13.71
C ARG A 79 -13.55 -12.09 12.40
N GLN A 80 -14.07 -12.53 11.26
CA GLN A 80 -13.57 -12.07 9.95
C GLN A 80 -13.88 -10.59 9.72
N CYS A 81 -15.05 -10.10 10.15
CA CYS A 81 -15.39 -8.67 10.11
C CYS A 81 -14.47 -7.84 11.01
N ALA A 82 -14.20 -8.30 12.24
CA ALA A 82 -13.26 -7.63 13.14
C ALA A 82 -11.84 -7.60 12.55
N ARG A 83 -11.40 -8.72 11.95
CA ARG A 83 -10.12 -8.82 11.25
C ARG A 83 -10.04 -7.88 10.05
N GLU A 84 -11.11 -7.80 9.25
CA GLU A 84 -11.20 -6.89 8.11
C GLU A 84 -11.08 -5.43 8.56
N ALA A 85 -11.76 -5.05 9.65
CA ALA A 85 -11.69 -3.70 10.21
C ALA A 85 -10.26 -3.35 10.68
N ALA A 86 -9.59 -4.28 11.36
CA ALA A 86 -8.18 -4.11 11.76
C ALA A 86 -7.25 -3.98 10.55
N LEU A 87 -7.43 -4.81 9.52
CA LEU A 87 -6.67 -4.73 8.28
C LEU A 87 -6.96 -3.44 7.48
N ALA A 88 -8.17 -2.90 7.56
CA ALA A 88 -8.51 -1.62 6.96
C ALA A 88 -7.75 -0.46 7.63
N GLN A 89 -7.63 -0.48 8.95
CA GLN A 89 -6.81 0.50 9.69
C GLN A 89 -5.33 0.37 9.32
N ALA A 90 -4.79 -0.86 9.33
CA ALA A 90 -3.41 -1.12 8.93
C ALA A 90 -3.11 -0.68 7.49
N LEU A 91 -4.05 -0.89 6.56
CA LEU A 91 -3.94 -0.44 5.18
C LEU A 91 -3.89 1.09 5.09
N ALA A 92 -4.74 1.80 5.83
CA ALA A 92 -4.75 3.25 5.84
C ALA A 92 -3.43 3.81 6.41
N GLU A 93 -2.89 3.20 7.46
CA GLU A 93 -1.59 3.58 8.01
C GLU A 93 -0.44 3.33 7.03
N ALA A 94 -0.45 2.19 6.34
CA ALA A 94 0.56 1.85 5.33
C ALA A 94 0.50 2.81 4.13
N GLN A 95 -0.70 3.18 3.67
CA GLN A 95 -0.90 4.19 2.63
C GLN A 95 -0.41 5.57 3.07
N ALA A 96 -0.67 5.98 4.33
CA ALA A 96 -0.18 7.24 4.86
C ALA A 96 1.35 7.28 4.97
N LYS A 97 2.00 6.15 5.29
CA LYS A 97 3.46 6.03 5.25
C LYS A 97 3.99 6.16 3.83
N LEU A 98 3.38 5.44 2.88
CA LEU A 98 3.76 5.49 1.47
C LEU A 98 3.70 6.93 0.91
N ALA A 99 2.62 7.67 1.20
CA ALA A 99 2.46 9.05 0.75
C ALA A 99 3.58 9.98 1.26
N LYS A 100 4.06 9.77 2.50
CA LYS A 100 5.20 10.53 3.05
C LYS A 100 6.51 10.21 2.34
N GLU A 101 6.72 8.93 2.01
CA GLU A 101 7.91 8.49 1.27
C GLU A 101 7.89 8.97 -0.19
N GLU A 102 6.73 8.94 -0.85
CA GLU A 102 6.51 9.54 -2.18
C GLU A 102 6.87 11.02 -2.21
N HIS A 103 6.37 11.77 -1.23
CA HIS A 103 6.68 13.19 -1.11
C HIS A 103 8.18 13.43 -0.91
N ARG A 104 8.82 12.64 -0.04
CA ARG A 104 10.27 12.72 0.19
C ARG A 104 11.08 12.40 -1.07
N LEU A 105 10.69 11.37 -1.82
CA LEU A 105 11.34 11.00 -3.08
C LEU A 105 11.23 12.14 -4.11
N SER A 106 10.05 12.77 -4.23
CA SER A 106 9.85 13.92 -5.11
C SER A 106 10.82 15.05 -4.75
N LEU A 107 10.87 15.44 -3.47
CA LEU A 107 11.76 16.50 -2.99
C LEU A 107 13.24 16.20 -3.27
N LEU A 108 13.68 14.96 -3.06
CA LEU A 108 15.06 14.56 -3.34
C LEU A 108 15.37 14.63 -4.85
N THR A 109 14.41 14.22 -5.67
CA THR A 109 14.53 14.26 -7.13
C THR A 109 14.61 15.69 -7.64
N ASP A 110 13.77 16.59 -7.12
CA ASP A 110 13.75 18.00 -7.51
C ASP A 110 15.03 18.72 -7.07
N LYS A 111 15.50 18.45 -5.85
CA LYS A 111 16.80 18.95 -5.37
C LYS A 111 17.96 18.44 -6.24
N ALA A 112 17.93 17.18 -6.64
CA ALA A 112 18.97 16.62 -7.51
C ALA A 112 18.96 17.29 -8.90
N LYS A 113 17.77 17.58 -9.47
CA LYS A 113 17.63 18.31 -10.73
C LYS A 113 18.16 19.75 -10.62
N ALA A 114 17.74 20.48 -9.59
CA ALA A 114 18.20 21.85 -9.35
C ALA A 114 19.73 21.92 -9.17
N ALA A 115 20.31 20.96 -8.44
CA ALA A 115 21.76 20.87 -8.30
C ALA A 115 22.48 20.64 -9.64
N ARG A 116 21.93 19.79 -10.53
CA ARG A 116 22.50 19.55 -11.86
C ARG A 116 22.40 20.79 -12.76
N GLN A 117 21.30 21.54 -12.66
CA GLN A 117 21.11 22.79 -13.41
C GLN A 117 22.11 23.86 -12.96
N GLY A 118 22.23 24.11 -11.66
CA GLY A 118 23.21 25.06 -11.13
C GLY A 118 24.66 24.65 -11.45
N GLU A 119 24.97 23.35 -11.46
CA GLU A 119 26.27 22.86 -11.94
C GLU A 119 26.50 23.12 -13.43
N ALA A 120 25.47 23.01 -14.27
CA ALA A 120 25.57 23.26 -15.69
C ALA A 120 25.75 24.76 -15.98
N GLU A 121 25.00 25.61 -15.29
CA GLU A 121 25.12 27.08 -15.34
C GLU A 121 26.52 27.53 -14.91
N ALA A 122 27.04 27.00 -13.80
CA ALA A 122 28.40 27.33 -13.35
C ALA A 122 29.47 26.91 -14.37
N ARG A 123 29.32 25.74 -15.00
CA ARG A 123 30.24 25.32 -16.07
C ARG A 123 30.13 26.19 -17.30
N GLN A 124 28.92 26.62 -17.65
CA GLN A 124 28.71 27.52 -18.79
C GLN A 124 29.33 28.89 -18.51
N ALA A 125 29.12 29.46 -17.33
CA ALA A 125 29.72 30.72 -16.91
C ALA A 125 31.26 30.66 -16.93
N LEU A 126 31.87 29.55 -16.48
CA LEU A 126 33.32 29.36 -16.57
C LEU A 126 33.82 29.30 -18.02
N ARG A 127 33.06 28.67 -18.93
CA ARG A 127 33.40 28.63 -20.36
C ARG A 127 33.28 30.00 -21.01
N ASP A 128 32.22 30.73 -20.69
CA ASP A 128 31.98 32.07 -21.23
C ASP A 128 33.06 33.06 -20.75
N ALA A 129 33.47 32.96 -19.48
CA ALA A 129 34.55 33.76 -18.91
C ALA A 129 35.94 33.41 -19.50
N ALA A 130 36.14 32.17 -19.93
CA ALA A 130 37.41 31.71 -20.53
C ALA A 130 37.53 32.03 -22.04
N MET A 131 36.45 32.48 -22.70
CA MET A 131 36.47 32.84 -24.11
C MET A 131 37.00 34.28 -24.29
N PRO A 132 38.07 34.51 -25.09
CA PRO A 132 38.53 35.86 -25.38
C PRO A 132 37.47 36.63 -26.19
N PRO A 133 37.40 37.98 -26.07
CA PRO A 133 36.38 38.76 -26.75
C PRO A 133 36.48 38.57 -28.27
N ARG A 134 35.39 38.09 -28.88
CA ARG A 134 35.31 37.96 -30.34
C ARG A 134 35.37 39.37 -30.95
N ARG A 135 36.53 39.72 -31.53
CA ARG A 135 36.71 40.93 -32.33
C ARG A 135 35.70 40.88 -33.49
N ARG A 136 34.86 41.91 -33.58
CA ARG A 136 34.07 42.22 -34.78
C ARG A 136 34.95 42.94 -35.79
#